data_AF-A0A3G8DWM2-F1
#
_entry.id   AF-A0A3G8DWM2-F1
#
_cell.length_a   1.000
_cell.length_b   1.000
_cell.length_c   1.000
_cell.angle_alpha   90.00
_cell.angle_beta   90.00
_cell.angle_gamma   90.00
#
_symmetry.space_group_name_H-M   'P 1'
#
loop_
_entity.id
_entity.type
_entity.pdbx_description
1 polymer ?
#
loop_
_entity_poly.entity_id
_entity_poly.type
_entity_poly.pdbx_seq_one_letter_code
_entity_poly.pdbx_strand_id
1 'polypeptide(L)'
;MFIKNMEANSDIVYEYINRVIVAVINAILSYKIFFSFLPIDYVYFVIAIISVISFFFYKPLSIIFLAIYIIESAVVFKTLYNITLLPLIQGYSIEYLIELLVALIFIFIIPLFSILKYSSIGGVITSSSILLSIYNPFFLLFLPFGIAEKNSRITVNILSVLPLLILIVPSILSYNTTSYILHNYSLWVSIILALAAGILFGISQLYSLIGSIPLSIFLYLNGQALEIITLTGLLTIILNIIPSIVSLIKANFYIKKELVDTRKRIIENLDELKGVLEKIKLVIKDTNDIELTPLIQKYNKFFADISSNLENISDMKTLQNLELELNAKRLELERSINDYLFDQISRYNEIVDEIKNYGIVLDKIEPLSEAIKINDEGVIKISKLLSRVNVNVQILYKYIESIHNSLELLLGKKYNNEITDIRFNIEMSIKYFNRLLNKENLETCKTCTELMLKFLQLSNSLNLNANQELLKNIIKLSDEKPAIFVVKSKEFLEQGLKTASIVLAKVKEEYEYIKNEIPSLSRYKEFDLINLLEKEINDSTKPICKRIETLSSSFQVIQDLSSIIAHKSEIADVINLINDNYDLILQKVIEEGCIKLSELGIALDYGKFIDLVRQEKGTNLRVVNDSICYMR
;
A
#
# COMPACT_ATOMS: atom_id res chain seq x y z
N MET A 1 32.27 -15.28 -24.78
CA MET A 1 31.60 -16.01 -25.87
C MET A 1 31.78 -17.50 -25.60
N PHE A 2 30.69 -18.21 -25.31
CA PHE A 2 30.54 -19.67 -25.24
C PHE A 2 31.66 -20.52 -24.62
N ILE A 3 31.74 -20.52 -23.28
CA ILE A 3 31.86 -21.81 -22.56
C ILE A 3 30.58 -21.92 -21.74
N LYS A 4 29.48 -22.14 -22.47
CA LYS A 4 28.21 -22.55 -21.88
C LYS A 4 28.44 -23.97 -21.43
N ASN A 5 28.28 -24.22 -20.13
CA ASN A 5 28.20 -25.53 -19.50
C ASN A 5 27.89 -26.65 -20.51
N MET A 6 28.90 -27.36 -20.98
CA MET A 6 28.68 -28.75 -21.34
C MET A 6 28.44 -29.45 -20.01
N GLU A 7 27.19 -29.42 -19.54
CA GLU A 7 26.74 -30.48 -18.65
C GLU A 7 27.06 -31.76 -19.41
N ALA A 8 28.06 -32.51 -18.94
CA ALA A 8 28.25 -33.89 -19.33
C ALA A 8 26.96 -34.60 -18.91
N ASN A 9 26.01 -34.65 -19.84
CA ASN A 9 24.70 -35.20 -19.58
C ASN A 9 24.91 -36.71 -19.53
N SER A 10 24.93 -37.26 -18.32
CA SER A 10 25.19 -38.69 -18.04
C SER A 10 24.41 -39.59 -18.99
N ASP A 11 23.19 -39.18 -19.32
CA ASP A 11 22.25 -39.91 -20.17
C ASP A 11 22.78 -40.15 -21.59
N ILE A 12 23.51 -39.17 -22.17
CA ILE A 12 24.12 -39.30 -23.49
C ILE A 12 25.23 -40.35 -23.47
N VAL A 13 26.06 -40.34 -22.41
CA VAL A 13 27.16 -41.30 -22.25
C VAL A 13 26.62 -42.73 -22.10
N TYR A 14 25.56 -42.91 -21.32
CA TYR A 14 24.90 -44.23 -21.16
C TYR A 14 24.26 -44.73 -22.45
N GLU A 15 23.68 -43.84 -23.24
CA GLU A 15 23.12 -44.24 -24.53
C GLU A 15 24.21 -44.77 -25.48
N TYR A 16 25.37 -44.11 -25.54
CA TYR A 16 26.50 -44.60 -26.32
C TYR A 16 27.05 -45.93 -25.79
N ILE A 17 27.19 -46.09 -24.48
CA ILE A 17 27.62 -47.35 -23.84
C ILE A 17 26.65 -48.48 -24.21
N ASN A 18 25.34 -48.26 -24.09
CA ASN A 18 24.32 -49.26 -24.44
C ASN A 18 24.37 -49.63 -25.94
N ARG A 19 24.59 -48.66 -26.83
CA ARG A 19 24.76 -48.92 -28.28
C ARG A 19 25.98 -49.80 -28.58
N VAL A 20 27.12 -49.52 -27.95
CA VAL A 20 28.35 -50.32 -28.12
C VAL A 20 28.13 -51.75 -27.62
N ILE A 21 27.53 -51.91 -26.45
CA ILE A 21 27.32 -53.23 -25.84
C ILE A 21 26.34 -54.04 -26.64
N VAL A 22 25.24 -53.44 -27.08
CA VAL A 22 24.29 -54.08 -27.99
C VAL A 22 24.97 -54.50 -29.29
N ALA A 23 25.81 -53.64 -29.87
CA ALA A 23 26.55 -53.99 -31.09
C ALA A 23 27.47 -55.20 -30.87
N VAL A 24 28.17 -55.26 -29.74
CA VAL A 24 29.02 -56.40 -29.37
C VAL A 24 28.19 -57.67 -29.13
N ILE A 25 27.12 -57.58 -28.36
CA ILE A 25 26.23 -58.72 -28.07
C ILE A 25 25.60 -59.25 -29.36
N ASN A 26 25.05 -58.39 -30.20
CA ASN A 26 24.45 -58.77 -31.48
C ASN A 26 25.50 -59.32 -32.45
N ALA A 27 26.72 -58.78 -32.45
CA ALA A 27 27.84 -59.33 -33.22
C ALA A 27 28.15 -60.77 -32.79
N ILE A 28 28.25 -61.04 -31.48
CA ILE A 28 28.50 -62.39 -30.95
C ILE A 28 27.32 -63.33 -31.24
N LEU A 29 26.09 -62.88 -31.03
CA LEU A 29 24.89 -63.66 -31.36
C LEU A 29 24.85 -63.99 -32.86
N SER A 30 25.16 -63.02 -33.72
CA SER A 30 25.20 -63.22 -35.16
C SER A 30 26.30 -64.19 -35.58
N TYR A 31 27.48 -64.16 -34.95
CA TYR A 31 28.52 -65.17 -35.18
C TYR A 31 27.95 -66.56 -34.94
N LYS A 32 27.23 -66.75 -33.83
CA LYS A 32 26.63 -68.05 -33.50
C LYS A 32 25.56 -68.47 -34.51
N ILE A 33 24.66 -67.56 -34.87
CA ILE A 33 23.61 -67.83 -35.85
C ILE A 33 24.20 -68.22 -37.21
N PHE A 34 25.15 -67.44 -37.73
CA PHE A 34 25.63 -67.60 -39.09
C PHE A 34 26.74 -68.63 -39.25
N PHE A 35 27.49 -68.94 -38.19
CA PHE A 35 28.52 -69.99 -38.22
C PHE A 35 27.95 -71.35 -38.62
N SER A 36 26.68 -71.59 -38.31
CA SER A 36 25.97 -72.83 -38.66
C SER A 36 25.62 -72.94 -40.16
N PHE A 37 25.66 -71.84 -40.93
CA PHE A 37 25.13 -71.78 -42.31
C PHE A 37 26.09 -71.18 -43.34
N LEU A 38 27.15 -70.48 -42.92
CA LEU A 38 28.09 -69.79 -43.81
C LEU A 38 29.55 -70.20 -43.56
N PRO A 39 30.43 -70.16 -44.59
CA PRO A 39 31.86 -70.34 -44.39
C PRO A 39 32.46 -69.26 -43.49
N ILE A 40 33.51 -69.62 -42.74
CA ILE A 40 34.03 -68.81 -41.64
C ILE A 40 34.45 -67.38 -42.04
N ASP A 41 35.01 -67.21 -43.24
CA ASP A 41 35.42 -65.90 -43.77
C ASP A 41 34.22 -64.97 -44.04
N TYR A 42 33.11 -65.53 -44.53
CA TYR A 42 31.86 -64.78 -44.72
C TYR A 42 31.19 -64.44 -43.39
N VAL A 43 31.32 -65.33 -42.39
CA VAL A 43 30.80 -65.09 -41.03
C VAL A 43 31.50 -63.87 -40.40
N TYR A 44 32.83 -63.78 -40.47
CA TYR A 44 33.57 -62.62 -39.96
C TYR A 44 33.15 -61.30 -40.64
N PHE A 45 32.90 -61.33 -41.95
CA PHE A 45 32.42 -60.16 -42.69
C PHE A 45 31.01 -59.74 -42.27
N VAL A 46 30.09 -60.71 -42.13
CA VAL A 46 28.70 -60.47 -41.71
C VAL A 46 28.64 -59.89 -40.29
N ILE A 47 29.50 -60.34 -39.38
CA ILE A 47 29.56 -59.82 -38.00
C ILE A 47 30.01 -58.36 -37.97
N ALA A 48 31.01 -58.00 -38.77
CA ALA A 48 31.47 -56.62 -38.86
C ALA A 48 30.33 -55.70 -39.32
N ILE A 49 29.56 -56.12 -40.34
CA ILE A 49 28.38 -55.40 -40.81
C ILE A 49 27.31 -55.31 -39.70
N ILE A 50 26.98 -56.42 -39.06
CA ILE A 50 25.94 -56.45 -38.02
C ILE A 50 26.32 -55.60 -36.81
N SER A 51 27.59 -55.55 -36.43
CA SER A 51 28.09 -54.68 -35.36
C SER A 51 27.85 -53.21 -35.70
N VAL A 52 28.23 -52.78 -36.91
CA VAL A 52 28.05 -51.38 -37.36
C VAL A 52 26.56 -51.02 -37.44
N ILE A 53 25.73 -51.86 -38.07
CA ILE A 53 24.29 -51.57 -38.18
C ILE A 53 23.63 -51.61 -36.79
N SER A 54 24.02 -52.55 -35.92
CA SER A 54 23.51 -52.65 -34.54
C SER A 54 23.89 -51.44 -33.69
N PHE A 55 24.99 -50.74 -33.98
CA PHE A 55 25.31 -49.49 -33.28
C PHE A 55 24.31 -48.37 -33.62
N PHE A 56 23.89 -48.25 -34.89
CA PHE A 56 22.95 -47.22 -35.34
C PHE A 56 21.48 -47.58 -35.07
N PHE A 57 21.10 -48.85 -35.25
CA PHE A 57 19.74 -49.38 -35.12
C PHE A 57 19.61 -50.35 -33.93
N TYR A 58 20.26 -50.01 -32.82
CA TYR A 58 20.43 -50.86 -31.64
C TYR A 58 19.11 -51.40 -31.06
N LYS A 59 18.02 -50.62 -30.99
CA LYS A 59 16.72 -51.07 -30.47
C LYS A 59 16.05 -52.17 -31.32
N PRO A 60 15.71 -51.92 -32.61
CA PRO A 60 15.04 -52.93 -33.43
C PRO A 60 15.92 -54.15 -33.71
N LEU A 61 17.22 -53.97 -33.93
CA LEU A 61 18.12 -55.10 -34.20
C LEU A 61 18.30 -56.00 -32.99
N SER A 62 18.35 -55.46 -31.77
CA SER A 62 18.44 -56.27 -30.55
C SER A 62 17.26 -57.23 -30.43
N ILE A 63 16.04 -56.77 -30.70
CA ILE A 63 14.84 -57.62 -30.64
C ILE A 63 14.86 -58.66 -31.77
N ILE A 64 15.23 -58.25 -32.99
CA ILE A 64 15.29 -59.15 -34.14
C ILE A 64 16.31 -60.25 -33.90
N PHE A 65 17.52 -59.92 -33.47
CA PHE A 65 18.55 -60.92 -33.16
C PHE A 65 18.18 -61.78 -31.95
N LEU A 66 17.56 -61.20 -30.92
CA LEU A 66 17.03 -61.97 -29.80
C LEU A 66 15.94 -62.96 -30.25
N ALA A 67 15.02 -62.55 -31.12
CA ALA A 67 13.97 -63.41 -31.68
C ALA A 67 14.57 -64.53 -32.56
N ILE A 68 15.44 -64.16 -33.52
CA ILE A 68 16.12 -65.12 -34.40
C ILE A 68 16.92 -66.11 -33.57
N TYR A 69 17.64 -65.63 -32.56
CA TYR A 69 18.42 -66.50 -31.70
C TYR A 69 17.52 -67.38 -30.84
N ILE A 70 16.38 -66.93 -30.32
CA ILE A 70 15.42 -67.80 -29.60
C ILE A 70 14.85 -68.87 -30.54
N ILE A 71 14.60 -68.54 -31.80
CA ILE A 71 14.11 -69.49 -32.82
C ILE A 71 15.19 -70.50 -33.20
N GLU A 72 16.43 -70.05 -33.41
CA GLU A 72 17.59 -70.93 -33.65
C GLU A 72 17.86 -71.80 -32.42
N SER A 73 17.82 -71.21 -31.23
CA SER A 73 18.05 -71.90 -29.97
C SER A 73 16.86 -72.73 -29.49
N ALA A 74 15.68 -72.62 -30.10
CA ALA A 74 14.61 -73.62 -29.96
C ALA A 74 15.05 -74.99 -30.52
N VAL A 75 16.02 -75.03 -31.44
CA VAL A 75 16.73 -76.26 -31.86
C VAL A 75 17.85 -76.65 -30.86
N VAL A 76 18.32 -75.70 -30.02
CA VAL A 76 19.35 -75.80 -28.97
C VAL A 76 18.75 -76.06 -27.56
N PHE A 77 17.43 -76.03 -27.35
CA PHE A 77 16.79 -76.64 -26.18
C PHE A 77 17.14 -78.14 -26.08
N LYS A 78 17.54 -78.74 -27.21
CA LYS A 78 18.26 -80.03 -27.32
C LYS A 78 19.51 -80.13 -26.43
N THR A 79 20.24 -79.05 -26.23
CA THR A 79 21.53 -78.99 -25.50
C THR A 79 21.41 -78.48 -24.07
N LEU A 80 20.45 -77.59 -23.77
CA LEU A 80 20.14 -77.22 -22.38
C LEU A 80 19.56 -78.40 -21.58
N TYR A 81 18.82 -79.28 -22.26
CA TYR A 81 18.07 -80.37 -21.62
C TYR A 81 18.41 -81.78 -22.16
N ASN A 82 19.35 -81.89 -23.10
CA ASN A 82 19.90 -83.15 -23.64
C ASN A 82 18.85 -84.13 -24.26
N ILE A 83 17.99 -83.67 -25.17
CA ILE A 83 16.89 -84.48 -25.77
C ILE A 83 17.05 -84.62 -27.29
N THR A 84 16.93 -85.84 -27.84
CA THR A 84 17.04 -86.12 -29.29
C THR A 84 15.79 -85.68 -30.07
N LEU A 85 15.99 -85.07 -31.26
CA LEU A 85 14.98 -84.33 -32.04
C LEU A 85 13.97 -85.20 -32.83
N LEU A 86 13.93 -86.50 -32.57
CA LEU A 86 13.05 -87.45 -33.26
C LEU A 86 11.99 -87.97 -32.27
N PRO A 87 11.19 -87.07 -31.64
CA PRO A 87 9.85 -86.84 -32.16
C PRO A 87 9.27 -85.45 -31.79
N LEU A 88 9.40 -84.46 -32.67
CA LEU A 88 8.74 -83.15 -32.50
C LEU A 88 7.20 -83.19 -32.48
N ILE A 89 6.57 -84.35 -32.69
CA ILE A 89 5.10 -84.51 -32.77
C ILE A 89 4.54 -85.60 -31.83
N GLN A 90 5.36 -86.41 -31.13
CA GLN A 90 4.83 -87.57 -30.36
C GLN A 90 5.34 -87.77 -28.93
N GLY A 91 6.05 -86.83 -28.29
CA GLY A 91 6.45 -87.06 -26.91
C GLY A 91 7.08 -85.90 -26.16
N TYR A 92 6.38 -84.77 -26.02
CA TYR A 92 6.75 -83.77 -25.02
C TYR A 92 5.94 -83.97 -23.74
N SER A 93 6.62 -84.03 -22.60
CA SER A 93 5.98 -83.86 -21.29
C SER A 93 5.44 -82.43 -21.19
N ILE A 94 4.35 -82.25 -20.44
CA ILE A 94 3.75 -80.93 -20.16
C ILE A 94 4.81 -79.96 -19.58
N GLU A 95 5.80 -80.49 -18.87
CA GLU A 95 6.93 -79.76 -18.28
C GLU A 95 7.74 -78.99 -19.32
N TYR A 96 8.09 -79.62 -20.45
CA TYR A 96 8.86 -78.97 -21.52
C TYR A 96 8.09 -77.81 -22.17
N LEU A 97 6.78 -77.95 -22.33
CA LEU A 97 5.93 -76.88 -22.85
C LEU A 97 5.87 -75.70 -21.86
N ILE A 98 5.79 -75.98 -20.57
CA ILE A 98 5.82 -74.96 -19.51
C ILE A 98 7.17 -74.24 -19.50
N GLU A 99 8.28 -74.96 -19.61
CA GLU A 99 9.64 -74.38 -19.70
C GLU A 99 9.79 -73.43 -20.88
N LEU A 100 9.35 -73.86 -22.06
CA LEU A 100 9.44 -73.06 -23.27
C LEU A 100 8.58 -71.79 -23.15
N LEU A 101 7.39 -71.89 -22.55
CA LEU A 101 6.54 -70.73 -22.28
C LEU A 101 7.16 -69.78 -21.26
N VAL A 102 7.72 -70.29 -20.17
CA VAL A 102 8.38 -69.48 -19.13
C VAL A 102 9.62 -68.78 -19.69
N ALA A 103 10.44 -69.48 -20.47
CA ALA A 103 11.60 -68.91 -21.15
C ALA A 103 11.18 -67.81 -22.14
N LEU A 104 10.14 -68.05 -22.95
CA LEU A 104 9.63 -67.07 -23.90
C LEU A 104 9.09 -65.82 -23.19
N ILE A 105 8.43 -65.97 -22.05
CA ILE A 105 7.95 -64.83 -21.25
C ILE A 105 9.13 -64.00 -20.71
N PHE A 106 10.08 -64.64 -20.03
CA PHE A 106 11.17 -63.93 -19.35
C PHE A 106 12.27 -63.41 -20.28
N ILE A 107 12.65 -64.18 -21.31
CA ILE A 107 13.75 -63.83 -22.22
C ILE A 107 13.27 -63.01 -23.42
N PHE A 108 11.99 -63.10 -23.84
CA PHE A 108 11.50 -62.37 -25.03
C PHE A 108 10.40 -61.36 -24.74
N ILE A 109 9.27 -61.78 -24.15
CA ILE A 109 8.10 -60.90 -23.97
C ILE A 109 8.42 -59.72 -23.05
N ILE A 110 9.06 -59.98 -21.91
CA ILE A 110 9.40 -58.93 -20.94
C ILE A 110 10.38 -57.90 -21.54
N PRO A 111 11.50 -58.31 -22.17
CA PRO A 111 12.39 -57.38 -22.86
C PRO A 111 11.73 -56.61 -24.01
N LEU A 112 10.88 -57.26 -24.81
CA LEU A 112 10.11 -56.61 -25.88
C LEU A 112 9.19 -55.53 -25.30
N PHE A 113 8.50 -55.83 -24.21
CA PHE A 113 7.65 -54.87 -23.51
C PHE A 113 8.45 -53.69 -22.96
N SER A 114 9.65 -53.93 -22.41
CA SER A 114 10.53 -52.85 -21.93
C SER A 114 10.93 -51.88 -23.05
N ILE A 115 11.26 -52.41 -24.24
CA ILE A 115 11.59 -51.58 -25.40
C ILE A 115 10.36 -50.83 -25.92
N LEU A 116 9.21 -51.49 -26.09
CA LEU A 116 8.01 -50.86 -26.67
C LEU A 116 7.42 -49.78 -25.76
N LYS A 117 7.36 -50.02 -24.44
CA LYS A 117 6.71 -49.11 -23.49
C LYS A 117 7.66 -48.08 -22.89
N TYR A 118 8.91 -48.45 -22.64
CA TYR A 118 9.88 -47.62 -21.92
C TYR A 118 11.12 -47.27 -22.73
N SER A 119 11.24 -47.76 -23.98
CA SER A 119 12.40 -47.54 -24.85
C SER A 119 13.74 -47.97 -24.24
N SER A 120 13.68 -48.90 -23.27
CA SER A 120 14.84 -49.43 -22.53
C SER A 120 15.31 -50.73 -23.13
N ILE A 121 16.63 -50.89 -23.25
CA ILE A 121 17.25 -52.09 -23.82
C ILE A 121 17.84 -52.98 -22.73
N GLY A 122 17.81 -52.54 -21.47
CA GLY A 122 18.37 -53.26 -20.35
C GLY A 122 17.89 -54.71 -20.27
N GLY A 123 16.59 -54.96 -20.43
CA GLY A 123 16.03 -56.31 -20.47
C GLY A 123 16.56 -57.18 -21.61
N VAL A 124 16.87 -56.60 -22.79
CA VAL A 124 17.47 -57.37 -23.90
C VAL A 124 18.94 -57.65 -23.64
N ILE A 125 19.69 -56.69 -23.10
CA ILE A 125 21.08 -56.93 -22.69
C ILE A 125 21.13 -58.07 -21.65
N THR A 126 20.26 -58.03 -20.62
CA THR A 126 20.18 -59.11 -19.62
C THR A 126 19.86 -60.46 -20.27
N SER A 127 18.84 -60.50 -21.13
CA SER A 127 18.40 -61.73 -21.80
C SER A 127 19.47 -62.32 -22.70
N SER A 128 20.09 -61.49 -23.54
CA SER A 128 21.18 -61.91 -24.41
C SER A 128 22.42 -62.33 -23.64
N SER A 129 22.72 -61.69 -22.51
CA SER A 129 23.85 -62.08 -21.64
C SER A 129 23.64 -63.48 -21.05
N ILE A 130 22.43 -63.78 -20.57
CA ILE A 130 22.07 -65.10 -20.06
C ILE A 130 22.14 -66.14 -21.19
N LEU A 131 21.55 -65.84 -22.34
CA LEU A 131 21.56 -66.75 -23.49
C LEU A 131 22.98 -67.05 -24.00
N LEU A 132 23.84 -66.04 -24.08
CA LEU A 132 25.25 -66.23 -24.44
C LEU A 132 26.03 -66.99 -23.38
N SER A 133 25.69 -66.82 -22.09
CA SER A 133 26.38 -67.49 -20.99
C SER A 133 26.32 -69.02 -21.03
N ILE A 134 25.32 -69.57 -21.73
CA ILE A 134 25.20 -71.02 -22.00
C ILE A 134 26.44 -71.55 -22.72
N TYR A 135 27.03 -70.75 -23.62
CA TYR A 135 28.22 -71.16 -24.37
C TYR A 135 29.52 -70.82 -23.65
N ASN A 136 29.55 -69.67 -23.00
CA ASN A 136 30.69 -69.24 -22.23
C ASN A 136 30.23 -68.34 -21.08
N PRO A 137 30.42 -68.75 -19.83
CA PRO A 137 29.85 -68.04 -18.69
C PRO A 137 30.49 -66.66 -18.49
N PHE A 138 31.64 -66.34 -19.14
CA PHE A 138 32.19 -64.98 -19.21
C PHE A 138 31.22 -63.96 -19.84
N PHE A 139 30.26 -64.39 -20.66
CA PHE A 139 29.27 -63.46 -21.22
C PHE A 139 28.28 -62.90 -20.19
N LEU A 140 28.23 -63.45 -18.96
CA LEU A 140 27.53 -62.82 -17.84
C LEU A 140 28.15 -61.47 -17.44
N LEU A 141 29.36 -61.13 -17.87
CA LEU A 141 29.93 -59.80 -17.67
C LEU A 141 29.15 -58.68 -18.36
N PHE A 142 28.26 -59.00 -19.31
CA PHE A 142 27.38 -58.01 -19.93
C PHE A 142 26.12 -57.69 -19.10
N LEU A 143 25.77 -58.56 -18.14
CA LEU A 143 24.59 -58.47 -17.27
C LEU A 143 24.48 -57.14 -16.49
N PRO A 144 25.57 -56.56 -15.93
CA PRO A 144 25.52 -55.29 -15.22
C PRO A 144 25.02 -54.13 -16.08
N PHE A 145 25.34 -54.13 -17.37
CA PHE A 145 24.92 -53.07 -18.29
C PHE A 145 23.43 -53.12 -18.62
N GLY A 146 22.79 -54.28 -18.47
CA GLY A 146 21.35 -54.42 -18.64
C GLY A 146 20.58 -54.04 -17.37
N ILE A 147 21.02 -54.56 -16.23
CA ILE A 147 20.30 -54.45 -14.95
C ILE A 147 20.50 -53.11 -14.26
N ALA A 148 21.69 -52.52 -14.40
CA ALA A 148 22.00 -51.20 -13.88
C ALA A 148 21.80 -50.07 -14.90
N GLU A 149 21.02 -50.31 -15.97
CA GLU A 149 20.65 -49.25 -16.92
C GLU A 149 20.01 -48.08 -16.18
N LYS A 150 20.57 -46.87 -16.31
CA LYS A 150 20.02 -45.69 -15.65
C LYS A 150 18.79 -45.20 -16.41
N ASN A 151 17.64 -45.35 -15.77
CA ASN A 151 16.36 -44.85 -16.28
C ASN A 151 15.64 -44.05 -15.20
N SER A 152 14.83 -43.07 -15.60
CA SER A 152 14.03 -42.24 -14.68
C SER A 152 12.98 -43.03 -13.91
N ARG A 153 12.62 -44.24 -14.38
CA ARG A 153 11.59 -45.08 -13.78
C ARG A 153 12.18 -46.37 -13.22
N ILE A 154 12.04 -46.56 -11.91
CA ILE A 154 12.46 -47.79 -11.19
C ILE A 154 11.85 -49.06 -11.83
N THR A 155 10.64 -48.95 -12.39
CA THR A 155 9.97 -50.06 -13.08
C THR A 155 10.80 -50.64 -14.22
N VAL A 156 11.63 -49.83 -14.88
CA VAL A 156 12.49 -50.30 -15.97
C VAL A 156 13.57 -51.23 -15.45
N ASN A 157 14.25 -50.88 -14.35
CA ASN A 157 15.26 -51.74 -13.74
C ASN A 157 14.68 -53.04 -13.19
N ILE A 158 13.46 -53.00 -12.63
CA ILE A 158 12.74 -54.21 -12.22
C ILE A 158 12.50 -55.12 -13.43
N LEU A 159 11.96 -54.59 -14.53
CA LEU A 159 11.73 -55.34 -15.77
C LEU A 159 13.03 -55.89 -16.37
N SER A 160 14.13 -55.14 -16.29
CA SER A 160 15.44 -55.56 -16.79
C SER A 160 16.08 -56.71 -16.00
N VAL A 161 15.66 -56.93 -14.76
CA VAL A 161 16.14 -58.05 -13.91
C VAL A 161 15.29 -59.31 -14.07
N LEU A 162 14.00 -59.20 -14.42
CA LEU A 162 13.13 -60.37 -14.56
C LEU A 162 13.69 -61.50 -15.47
N PRO A 163 14.43 -61.23 -16.57
CA PRO A 163 15.07 -62.29 -17.34
C PRO A 163 15.99 -63.20 -16.51
N LEU A 164 16.61 -62.70 -15.43
CA LEU A 164 17.46 -63.50 -14.54
C LEU A 164 16.72 -64.67 -13.89
N LEU A 165 15.41 -64.57 -13.71
CA LEU A 165 14.61 -65.63 -13.09
C LEU A 165 14.64 -66.93 -13.90
N ILE A 166 15.04 -66.91 -15.17
CA ILE A 166 15.25 -68.12 -15.96
C ILE A 166 16.36 -69.02 -15.37
N LEU A 167 17.36 -68.45 -14.69
CA LEU A 167 18.44 -69.20 -14.06
C LEU A 167 17.94 -70.05 -12.88
N ILE A 168 16.75 -69.76 -12.34
CA ILE A 168 16.11 -70.55 -11.29
C ILE A 168 15.43 -71.79 -11.88
N VAL A 169 14.95 -71.74 -13.13
CA VAL A 169 14.11 -72.78 -13.74
C VAL A 169 14.72 -74.19 -13.70
N PRO A 170 16.01 -74.41 -14.02
CA PRO A 170 16.63 -75.73 -13.90
C PRO A 170 16.58 -76.34 -12.49
N SER A 171 16.59 -75.50 -11.45
CA SER A 171 16.50 -75.93 -10.04
C SER A 171 15.07 -76.28 -9.60
N ILE A 172 14.06 -75.81 -10.33
CA ILE A 172 12.64 -76.08 -10.07
C ILE A 172 12.24 -77.46 -10.60
N LEU A 173 12.86 -77.88 -11.71
CA LEU A 173 12.46 -79.07 -12.48
C LEU A 173 13.25 -80.33 -12.12
N SER A 174 14.47 -80.19 -11.57
CA SER A 174 15.24 -81.34 -11.09
C SER A 174 14.61 -82.03 -9.87
N TYR A 175 13.68 -81.36 -9.17
CA TYR A 175 12.98 -81.88 -8.01
C TYR A 175 11.52 -82.20 -8.36
N ASN A 176 11.28 -83.47 -8.71
CA ASN A 176 10.04 -83.98 -9.31
C ASN A 176 8.81 -84.06 -8.36
N THR A 177 8.70 -83.18 -7.35
CA THR A 177 7.59 -83.17 -6.39
C THR A 177 7.06 -81.77 -6.14
N THR A 178 5.79 -81.55 -6.48
CA THR A 178 5.02 -80.32 -6.28
C THR A 178 4.97 -79.82 -4.83
N SER A 179 5.21 -80.69 -3.83
CA SER A 179 5.26 -80.32 -2.40
C SER A 179 6.54 -79.56 -2.00
N TYR A 180 7.65 -79.73 -2.74
CA TYR A 180 8.94 -79.12 -2.44
C TYR A 180 9.09 -77.70 -3.02
N ILE A 181 8.38 -77.37 -4.10
CA ILE A 181 8.44 -76.04 -4.75
C ILE A 181 7.91 -74.94 -3.80
N LEU A 182 6.86 -75.24 -3.02
CA LEU A 182 6.30 -74.32 -2.01
C LEU A 182 7.17 -74.20 -0.75
N HIS A 183 7.98 -75.20 -0.43
CA HIS A 183 8.81 -75.25 0.80
C HIS A 183 10.29 -74.95 0.55
N ASN A 184 10.73 -74.78 -0.71
CA ASN A 184 12.11 -74.45 -1.03
C ASN A 184 12.36 -72.95 -0.81
N TYR A 185 12.78 -72.60 0.40
CA TYR A 185 13.14 -71.24 0.80
C TYR A 185 14.17 -70.60 -0.16
N SER A 186 15.06 -71.38 -0.77
CA SER A 186 16.07 -70.89 -1.72
C SER A 186 15.48 -70.28 -3.00
N LEU A 187 14.33 -70.80 -3.47
CA LEU A 187 13.63 -70.30 -4.65
C LEU A 187 13.06 -68.90 -4.38
N TRP A 188 12.30 -68.75 -3.30
CA TRP A 188 11.71 -67.47 -2.90
C TRP A 188 12.78 -66.42 -2.57
N VAL A 189 13.87 -66.83 -1.92
CA VAL A 189 15.03 -65.95 -1.67
C VAL A 189 15.64 -65.48 -2.99
N SER A 190 15.82 -66.37 -3.98
CA SER A 190 16.34 -65.97 -5.30
C SER A 190 15.43 -64.96 -6.02
N ILE A 191 14.11 -65.15 -5.98
CA ILE A 191 13.16 -64.17 -6.55
C ILE A 191 13.26 -62.83 -5.84
N ILE A 192 13.28 -62.83 -4.50
CA ILE A 192 13.39 -61.62 -3.69
C ILE A 192 14.71 -60.90 -3.96
N LEU A 193 15.83 -61.62 -4.05
CA LEU A 193 17.14 -61.04 -4.32
C LEU A 193 17.22 -60.41 -5.72
N ALA A 194 16.64 -61.05 -6.74
CA ALA A 194 16.56 -60.48 -8.08
C ALA A 194 15.75 -59.17 -8.06
N LEU A 195 14.55 -59.17 -7.46
CA LEU A 195 13.73 -57.96 -7.36
C LEU A 195 14.39 -56.86 -6.52
N ALA A 196 15.03 -57.22 -5.40
CA ALA A 196 15.77 -56.29 -4.55
C ALA A 196 16.94 -55.65 -5.31
N ALA A 197 17.67 -56.42 -6.13
CA ALA A 197 18.69 -55.88 -7.02
C ALA A 197 18.08 -54.85 -8.00
N GLY A 198 16.98 -55.19 -8.67
CA GLY A 198 16.30 -54.29 -9.61
C GLY A 198 15.82 -52.97 -8.96
N ILE A 199 15.25 -53.05 -7.76
CA ILE A 199 14.82 -51.86 -7.00
C ILE A 199 16.03 -51.00 -6.63
N LEU A 200 17.07 -51.60 -6.03
CA LEU A 200 18.25 -50.87 -5.58
C LEU A 200 18.99 -50.21 -6.74
N PHE A 201 19.15 -50.89 -7.88
CA PHE A 201 19.77 -50.29 -9.06
C PHE A 201 18.94 -49.15 -9.67
N GLY A 202 17.62 -49.21 -9.53
CA GLY A 202 16.70 -48.15 -9.95
C GLY A 202 16.73 -46.89 -9.07
N ILE A 203 17.29 -46.95 -7.86
CA ILE A 203 17.46 -45.77 -7.00
C ILE A 203 18.72 -45.01 -7.45
N SER A 204 18.56 -43.79 -7.96
CA SER A 204 19.63 -43.00 -8.59
C SER A 204 20.73 -42.47 -7.65
N GLN A 205 20.81 -42.95 -6.41
CA GLN A 205 21.73 -42.49 -5.38
C GLN A 205 22.80 -43.55 -5.06
N LEU A 206 23.62 -43.31 -4.02
CA LEU A 206 24.62 -44.27 -3.50
C LEU A 206 24.03 -45.67 -3.24
N TYR A 207 22.73 -45.77 -2.98
CA TYR A 207 22.01 -47.03 -2.81
C TYR A 207 22.07 -47.96 -4.03
N SER A 208 22.30 -47.45 -5.25
CA SER A 208 22.52 -48.29 -6.43
C SER A 208 23.79 -49.13 -6.37
N LEU A 209 24.81 -48.70 -5.61
CA LEU A 209 26.04 -49.47 -5.40
C LEU A 209 25.76 -50.73 -4.58
N ILE A 210 24.85 -50.62 -3.61
CA ILE A 210 24.43 -51.71 -2.71
C ILE A 210 23.67 -52.79 -3.48
N GLY A 211 23.03 -52.47 -4.61
CA GLY A 211 22.35 -53.44 -5.48
C GLY A 211 23.24 -54.56 -6.02
N SER A 212 24.57 -54.33 -6.07
CA SER A 212 25.55 -55.37 -6.44
C SER A 212 25.55 -56.57 -5.48
N ILE A 213 25.22 -56.35 -4.21
CA ILE A 213 25.20 -57.38 -3.15
C ILE A 213 24.09 -58.41 -3.41
N PRO A 214 22.79 -58.05 -3.49
CA PRO A 214 21.75 -59.03 -3.75
C PRO A 214 21.90 -59.69 -5.12
N LEU A 215 22.45 -59.00 -6.14
CA LEU A 215 22.76 -59.62 -7.43
C LEU A 215 23.84 -60.69 -7.30
N SER A 216 24.91 -60.43 -6.56
CA SER A 216 26.02 -61.38 -6.38
C SER A 216 25.56 -62.61 -5.59
N ILE A 217 24.74 -62.41 -4.55
CA ILE A 217 24.13 -63.50 -3.77
C ILE A 217 23.16 -64.31 -4.66
N PHE A 218 22.37 -63.64 -5.51
CA PHE A 218 21.50 -64.31 -6.48
C PHE A 218 22.29 -65.23 -7.42
N LEU A 219 23.37 -64.73 -8.03
CA LEU A 219 24.20 -65.53 -8.94
C LEU A 219 24.88 -66.71 -8.22
N TYR A 220 25.30 -66.52 -6.97
CA TYR A 220 25.85 -67.58 -6.12
C TYR A 220 24.84 -68.69 -5.84
N LEU A 221 23.60 -68.34 -5.43
CA LEU A 221 22.55 -69.32 -5.16
C LEU A 221 22.13 -70.11 -6.40
N ASN A 222 22.29 -69.52 -7.59
CA ASN A 222 21.95 -70.14 -8.88
C ASN A 222 23.17 -70.74 -9.60
N GLY A 223 24.21 -71.13 -8.85
CA GLY A 223 25.26 -72.03 -9.32
C GLY A 223 26.32 -71.43 -10.25
N GLN A 224 26.47 -70.10 -10.27
CA GLN A 224 27.52 -69.45 -11.08
C GLN A 224 28.90 -69.53 -10.42
N ALA A 225 29.97 -69.56 -11.22
CA ALA A 225 31.34 -69.62 -10.74
C ALA A 225 31.73 -68.35 -9.97
N LEU A 226 32.54 -68.51 -8.91
CA LEU A 226 32.93 -67.41 -8.01
C LEU A 226 33.71 -66.30 -8.74
N GLU A 227 34.55 -66.66 -9.71
CA GLU A 227 35.30 -65.71 -10.54
C GLU A 227 34.35 -64.81 -11.35
N ILE A 228 33.25 -65.36 -11.83
CA ILE A 228 32.27 -64.63 -12.65
C ILE A 228 31.40 -63.76 -11.77
N ILE A 229 30.99 -64.25 -10.60
CA ILE A 229 30.24 -63.48 -9.61
C ILE A 229 31.05 -62.26 -9.17
N THR A 230 32.33 -62.45 -8.83
CA THR A 230 33.22 -61.35 -8.37
C THR A 230 33.45 -60.32 -9.47
N LEU A 231 33.75 -60.74 -10.70
CA LEU A 231 33.93 -59.82 -11.83
C LEU A 231 32.64 -59.07 -12.19
N THR A 232 31.50 -59.74 -12.18
CA THR A 232 30.18 -59.13 -12.44
C THR A 232 29.83 -58.10 -11.35
N GLY A 233 30.08 -58.42 -10.08
CA GLY A 233 29.90 -57.50 -8.96
C GLY A 233 30.78 -56.26 -9.06
N LEU A 234 32.07 -56.43 -9.35
CA LEU A 234 33.02 -55.31 -9.54
C LEU A 234 32.61 -54.39 -10.69
N LEU A 235 32.25 -54.96 -11.84
CA LEU A 235 31.84 -54.19 -13.01
C LEU A 235 30.54 -53.40 -12.71
N THR A 236 29.62 -54.01 -11.97
CA THR A 236 28.39 -53.34 -11.52
C THR A 236 28.68 -52.14 -10.62
N ILE A 237 29.63 -52.27 -9.70
CA ILE A 237 30.06 -51.16 -8.83
C ILE A 237 30.67 -50.03 -9.67
N ILE A 238 31.60 -50.35 -10.58
CA ILE A 238 32.28 -49.36 -11.45
C ILE A 238 31.26 -48.57 -12.28
N LEU A 239 30.28 -49.24 -12.88
CA LEU A 239 29.25 -48.58 -13.72
C LEU A 239 28.34 -47.63 -12.93
N ASN A 240 28.19 -47.84 -11.62
CA ASN A 240 27.27 -47.07 -10.78
C ASN A 240 27.97 -45.97 -9.94
N ILE A 241 29.30 -45.99 -9.78
CA ILE A 241 30.04 -44.99 -8.98
C ILE A 241 29.94 -43.58 -9.60
N ILE A 242 30.20 -43.46 -10.90
CA ILE A 242 30.34 -42.16 -11.58
C ILE A 242 29.04 -41.31 -11.49
N PRO A 243 27.85 -41.84 -11.82
CA PRO A 243 26.60 -41.06 -11.72
C PRO A 243 26.23 -40.73 -10.28
N SER A 244 26.51 -41.66 -9.35
CA SER A 244 26.22 -41.47 -7.94
C SER A 244 27.00 -40.26 -7.40
N ILE A 245 28.27 -40.11 -7.76
CA ILE A 245 29.09 -38.95 -7.38
C ILE A 245 28.59 -37.66 -8.05
N VAL A 246 28.28 -37.70 -9.35
CA VAL A 246 27.78 -36.52 -10.09
C VAL A 246 26.46 -36.02 -9.52
N SER A 247 25.53 -36.92 -9.18
CA SER A 247 24.23 -36.56 -8.59
C SER A 247 24.37 -35.87 -7.23
N LEU A 248 25.31 -36.33 -6.40
CA LEU A 248 25.58 -35.79 -5.06
C LEU A 248 26.20 -34.39 -5.14
N ILE A 249 27.11 -34.17 -6.10
CA ILE A 249 27.67 -32.85 -6.38
C ILE A 249 26.58 -31.89 -6.83
N LYS A 250 25.71 -32.28 -7.78
CA LYS A 250 24.59 -31.45 -8.25
C LYS A 250 23.66 -31.03 -7.11
N ALA A 251 23.25 -31.94 -6.24
CA ALA A 251 22.36 -31.64 -5.11
C ALA A 251 22.93 -30.55 -4.17
N ASN A 252 24.22 -30.64 -3.84
CA ASN A 252 24.89 -29.65 -2.99
C ASN A 252 24.99 -28.26 -3.64
N PHE A 253 25.17 -28.20 -4.97
CA PHE A 253 25.17 -26.92 -5.70
C PHE A 253 23.80 -26.25 -5.73
N TYR A 254 22.72 -27.03 -5.94
CA TYR A 254 21.36 -26.49 -5.95
C TYR A 254 20.98 -25.87 -4.59
N ILE A 255 21.28 -26.56 -3.48
CA ILE A 255 21.01 -26.07 -2.13
C ILE A 255 21.78 -24.76 -1.87
N LYS A 256 23.06 -24.69 -2.24
CA LYS A 256 23.87 -23.46 -2.07
C LYS A 256 23.31 -22.30 -2.90
N LYS A 257 22.90 -22.55 -4.14
CA LYS A 257 22.33 -21.53 -5.02
C LYS A 257 21.01 -20.98 -4.46
N GLU A 258 20.12 -21.86 -4.03
CA GLU A 258 18.82 -21.48 -3.45
C GLU A 258 18.98 -20.64 -2.18
N LEU A 259 19.97 -20.95 -1.36
CA LEU A 259 20.32 -20.19 -0.16
C LEU A 259 20.77 -18.77 -0.51
N VAL A 260 21.66 -18.62 -1.50
CA VAL A 260 22.14 -17.32 -1.99
C VAL A 260 21.00 -16.49 -2.59
N ASP A 261 20.17 -17.10 -3.44
CA ASP A 261 19.05 -16.42 -4.11
C ASP A 261 18.00 -15.94 -3.09
N THR A 262 17.72 -16.73 -2.05
CA THR A 262 16.79 -16.36 -0.98
C THR A 262 17.36 -15.25 -0.09
N ARG A 263 18.63 -15.36 0.30
CA ARG A 263 19.31 -14.29 1.05
C ARG A 263 19.27 -12.96 0.30
N LYS A 264 19.54 -12.99 -1.02
CA LYS A 264 19.51 -11.78 -1.87
C LYS A 264 18.13 -11.13 -1.89
N ARG A 265 17.05 -11.91 -2.04
CA ARG A 265 15.67 -11.39 -1.97
C ARG A 265 15.36 -10.69 -0.65
N ILE A 266 15.78 -11.27 0.48
CA ILE A 266 15.53 -10.66 1.80
C ILE A 266 16.29 -9.34 1.93
N ILE A 267 17.53 -9.27 1.44
CA ILE A 267 18.32 -8.02 1.42
C ILE A 267 17.64 -6.95 0.56
N GLU A 268 17.22 -7.29 -0.65
CA GLU A 268 16.51 -6.37 -1.54
C GLU A 268 15.22 -5.85 -0.89
N ASN A 269 14.44 -6.73 -0.25
CA ASN A 269 13.23 -6.35 0.49
C ASN A 269 13.53 -5.43 1.68
N LEU A 270 14.62 -5.67 2.42
CA LEU A 270 15.03 -4.82 3.55
C LEU A 270 15.44 -3.42 3.09
N ASP A 271 16.20 -3.33 1.99
CA ASP A 271 16.65 -2.06 1.44
C ASP A 271 15.49 -1.23 0.90
N GLU A 272 14.52 -1.88 0.24
CA GLU A 272 13.28 -1.23 -0.19
C GLU A 272 12.49 -0.70 1.02
N LEU A 273 12.27 -1.51 2.06
CA LEU A 273 11.55 -1.10 3.26
C LEU A 273 12.22 0.08 3.98
N LYS A 274 13.55 0.04 4.16
CA LYS A 274 14.31 1.16 4.75
C LYS A 274 14.22 2.41 3.89
N GLY A 275 14.32 2.26 2.57
CA GLY A 275 14.20 3.36 1.62
C GLY A 275 12.83 4.05 1.69
N VAL A 276 11.75 3.27 1.73
CA VAL A 276 10.39 3.81 1.90
C VAL A 276 10.23 4.49 3.25
N LEU A 277 10.70 3.88 4.34
CA LEU A 277 10.60 4.47 5.68
C LEU A 277 11.35 5.80 5.80
N GLU A 278 12.53 5.94 5.18
CA GLU A 278 13.25 7.22 5.16
C GLU A 278 12.51 8.28 4.33
N LYS A 279 11.87 7.89 3.22
CA LYS A 279 11.01 8.81 2.45
C LYS A 279 9.81 9.29 3.27
N ILE A 280 9.14 8.40 4.02
CA ILE A 280 8.04 8.78 4.93
C ILE A 280 8.56 9.75 6.00
N LYS A 281 9.72 9.46 6.59
CA LYS A 281 10.36 10.31 7.59
C LYS A 281 10.68 11.72 7.08
N LEU A 282 11.12 11.85 5.82
CA LEU A 282 11.35 13.15 5.19
C LEU A 282 10.05 13.94 5.01
N VAL A 283 8.97 13.25 4.63
CA VAL A 283 7.64 13.87 4.42
C VAL A 283 7.03 14.40 5.73
N ILE A 284 7.30 13.76 6.87
CA ILE A 284 6.76 14.15 8.19
C ILE A 284 7.66 15.11 8.97
N LYS A 285 8.86 15.41 8.46
CA LYS A 285 9.85 16.23 9.18
C LYS A 285 9.34 17.66 9.43
N ASP A 286 8.56 18.19 8.50
CA ASP A 286 8.06 19.57 8.55
C ASP A 286 6.76 19.71 9.35
N THR A 287 6.16 18.59 9.79
CA THR A 287 4.87 18.58 10.50
C THR A 287 4.99 18.48 12.02
N ASN A 288 6.22 18.46 12.59
CA ASN A 288 6.46 18.29 14.04
C ASN A 288 5.67 17.11 14.64
N ASP A 289 5.55 16.01 13.90
CA ASP A 289 4.72 14.88 14.29
C ASP A 289 5.42 14.03 15.38
N ILE A 290 4.85 14.08 16.59
CA ILE A 290 5.41 13.53 17.83
C ILE A 290 5.30 11.99 17.88
N GLU A 291 4.37 11.38 17.16
CA GLU A 291 4.04 9.95 17.31
C GLU A 291 4.49 9.09 16.12
N LEU A 292 4.43 9.61 14.89
CA LEU A 292 4.81 8.85 13.70
C LEU A 292 6.34 8.71 13.54
N THR A 293 7.10 9.71 13.99
CA THR A 293 8.58 9.69 13.91
C THR A 293 9.20 8.58 14.78
N PRO A 294 8.84 8.42 16.08
CA PRO A 294 9.32 7.31 16.90
C PRO A 294 8.92 5.93 16.37
N LEU A 295 7.72 5.81 15.80
CA LEU A 295 7.24 4.57 15.20
C LEU A 295 8.16 4.14 14.05
N ILE A 296 8.45 5.04 13.11
CA ILE A 296 9.35 4.77 11.98
C ILE A 296 10.76 4.41 12.47
N GLN A 297 11.29 5.11 13.46
CA GLN A 297 12.62 4.83 14.01
C GLN A 297 12.71 3.43 14.64
N LYS A 298 11.68 3.00 15.37
CA LYS A 298 11.59 1.66 15.96
C LYS A 298 11.72 0.56 14.90
N TYR A 299 10.98 0.68 13.80
CA TYR A 299 11.01 -0.31 12.73
C TYR A 299 12.27 -0.23 11.87
N ASN A 300 12.81 0.96 11.61
CA ASN A 300 14.12 1.11 10.96
C ASN A 300 15.24 0.41 11.73
N LYS A 301 15.24 0.52 13.07
CA LYS A 301 16.20 -0.19 13.92
C LYS A 301 16.03 -1.71 13.82
N PHE A 302 14.79 -2.19 13.89
CA PHE A 302 14.48 -3.61 13.73
C PHE A 302 14.97 -4.17 12.38
N PHE A 303 14.73 -3.47 11.28
CA PHE A 303 15.22 -3.89 9.95
C PHE A 303 16.73 -3.80 9.81
N ALA A 304 17.39 -2.88 10.52
CA ALA A 304 18.86 -2.83 10.59
C ALA A 304 19.42 -4.05 11.34
N ASP A 305 18.79 -4.47 12.44
CA ASP A 305 19.19 -5.65 13.22
C ASP A 305 18.99 -6.96 12.43
N ILE A 306 17.94 -7.07 11.62
CA ILE A 306 17.78 -8.21 10.70
C ILE A 306 18.90 -8.22 9.65
N SER A 307 19.21 -7.04 9.08
CA SER A 307 20.22 -6.88 8.04
C SER A 307 21.62 -7.30 8.50
N SER A 308 22.00 -7.00 9.74
CA SER A 308 23.32 -7.36 10.28
C SER A 308 23.45 -8.85 10.59
N ASN A 309 22.34 -9.53 10.89
CA ASN A 309 22.32 -10.96 11.21
C ASN A 309 22.24 -11.87 9.97
N LEU A 310 21.83 -11.33 8.81
CA LEU A 310 21.61 -12.09 7.56
C LEU A 310 22.87 -12.77 7.01
N GLU A 311 24.05 -12.17 7.16
CA GLU A 311 25.30 -12.72 6.64
C GLU A 311 25.71 -14.02 7.35
N ASN A 312 25.33 -14.16 8.63
CA ASN A 312 25.72 -15.26 9.50
C ASN A 312 24.84 -16.51 9.36
N ILE A 313 23.75 -16.45 8.58
CA ILE A 313 22.78 -17.55 8.47
C ILE A 313 23.19 -18.54 7.38
N SER A 314 23.53 -19.77 7.78
CA SER A 314 23.99 -20.84 6.89
C SER A 314 22.93 -21.89 6.55
N ASP A 315 21.72 -21.76 7.09
CA ASP A 315 20.64 -22.74 6.95
C ASP A 315 19.40 -22.15 6.27
N MET A 316 18.73 -22.96 5.44
CA MET A 316 17.58 -22.51 4.65
C MET A 316 16.34 -22.30 5.52
N LYS A 317 16.15 -23.13 6.56
CA LYS A 317 14.98 -23.03 7.44
C LYS A 317 15.01 -21.74 8.27
N THR A 318 16.20 -21.37 8.74
CA THR A 318 16.41 -20.08 9.43
C THR A 318 16.19 -18.87 8.52
N LEU A 319 16.64 -18.92 7.25
CA LEU A 319 16.33 -17.88 6.25
C LEU A 319 14.82 -17.73 5.99
N GLN A 320 14.10 -18.84 5.80
CA GLN A 320 12.65 -18.81 5.59
C GLN A 320 11.90 -18.25 6.81
N ASN A 321 12.30 -18.61 8.02
CA ASN A 321 11.71 -18.06 9.24
C ASN A 321 11.92 -16.55 9.33
N LEU A 322 13.11 -16.06 8.97
CA LEU A 322 13.43 -14.63 8.97
C LEU A 322 12.63 -13.87 7.91
N GLU A 323 12.39 -14.47 6.73
CA GLU A 323 11.51 -13.90 5.71
C GLU A 323 10.05 -13.78 6.20
N LEU A 324 9.55 -14.80 6.91
CA LEU A 324 8.22 -14.76 7.53
C LEU A 324 8.11 -13.69 8.62
N GLU A 325 9.13 -13.57 9.47
CA GLU A 325 9.19 -12.55 10.52
C GLU A 325 9.23 -11.14 9.92
N LEU A 326 10.03 -10.93 8.87
CA LEU A 326 10.11 -9.66 8.14
C LEU A 326 8.75 -9.27 7.54
N ASN A 327 8.05 -10.21 6.90
CA ASN A 327 6.72 -9.97 6.33
C ASN A 327 5.68 -9.66 7.41
N ALA A 328 5.71 -10.37 8.53
CA ALA A 328 4.83 -10.09 9.66
C ALA A 328 5.06 -8.68 10.24
N LYS A 329 6.33 -8.28 10.38
CA LYS A 329 6.71 -6.96 10.91
C LYS A 329 6.40 -5.82 9.95
N ARG A 330 6.51 -6.05 8.65
CA ARG A 330 6.02 -5.12 7.62
C ARG A 330 4.50 -4.91 7.76
N LEU A 331 3.72 -5.98 7.90
CA LEU A 331 2.27 -5.87 8.07
C LEU A 331 1.88 -5.18 9.39
N GLU A 332 2.62 -5.42 10.46
CA GLU A 332 2.46 -4.73 11.75
C GLU A 332 2.70 -3.23 11.60
N LEU A 333 3.78 -2.84 10.91
CA LEU A 333 4.10 -1.45 10.58
C LEU A 333 3.01 -0.80 9.70
N GLU A 334 2.56 -1.49 8.65
CA GLU A 334 1.45 -1.02 7.79
C GLU A 334 0.20 -0.73 8.63
N ARG A 335 -0.19 -1.63 9.52
CA ARG A 335 -1.33 -1.42 10.43
C ARG A 335 -1.13 -0.22 11.34
N SER A 336 0.03 -0.13 12.01
CA SER A 336 0.29 0.98 12.93
C SER A 336 0.27 2.34 12.24
N ILE A 337 0.76 2.45 11.00
CA ILE A 337 0.68 3.70 10.23
C ILE A 337 -0.78 4.00 9.86
N ASN A 338 -1.56 3.00 9.43
CA ASN A 338 -2.96 3.22 9.06
C ASN A 338 -3.81 3.64 10.26
N ASP A 339 -3.65 2.98 11.40
CA ASP A 339 -4.37 3.31 12.64
C ASP A 339 -4.05 4.74 13.08
N TYR A 340 -2.77 5.10 13.05
CA TYR A 340 -2.31 6.46 13.35
C TYR A 340 -2.97 7.49 12.40
N LEU A 341 -2.91 7.27 11.09
CA LEU A 341 -3.47 8.20 10.11
C LEU A 341 -4.99 8.29 10.22
N PHE A 342 -5.68 7.19 10.50
CA PHE A 342 -7.12 7.19 10.72
C PHE A 342 -7.49 8.08 11.92
N ASP A 343 -6.80 7.92 13.05
CA ASP A 343 -7.03 8.73 14.24
C ASP A 343 -6.77 10.21 13.97
N GLN A 344 -5.68 10.53 13.26
CA GLN A 344 -5.37 11.91 12.88
C GLN A 344 -6.41 12.52 11.93
N ILE A 345 -6.90 11.77 10.93
CA ILE A 345 -7.98 12.23 10.04
C ILE A 345 -9.26 12.48 10.84
N SER A 346 -9.62 11.58 11.76
CA SER A 346 -10.82 11.73 12.59
C SER A 346 -10.74 13.00 13.44
N ARG A 347 -9.66 13.16 14.21
CA ARG A 347 -9.43 14.34 15.04
C ARG A 347 -9.42 15.63 14.21
N TYR A 348 -8.74 15.63 13.07
CA TYR A 348 -8.74 16.76 12.15
C TYR A 348 -10.16 17.12 11.70
N ASN A 349 -10.96 16.13 11.28
CA ASN A 349 -12.32 16.35 10.78
C ASN A 349 -13.28 16.83 11.89
N GLU A 350 -13.12 16.36 13.12
CA GLU A 350 -13.85 16.85 14.29
C GLU A 350 -13.56 18.34 14.53
N ILE A 351 -12.28 18.72 14.49
CA ILE A 351 -11.86 20.12 14.64
C ILE A 351 -12.41 20.99 13.49
N VAL A 352 -12.40 20.49 12.25
CA VAL A 352 -13.03 21.20 11.11
C VAL A 352 -14.52 21.44 11.34
N ASP A 353 -15.25 20.47 11.91
CA ASP A 353 -16.66 20.63 12.25
C ASP A 353 -16.87 21.68 13.36
N GLU A 354 -16.01 21.72 14.37
CA GLU A 354 -16.05 22.77 15.38
C GLU A 354 -15.76 24.15 14.79
N ILE A 355 -14.76 24.25 13.91
CA ILE A 355 -14.37 25.50 13.24
C ILE A 355 -15.52 26.07 12.40
N LYS A 356 -16.33 25.20 11.79
CA LYS A 356 -17.53 25.59 11.04
C LYS A 356 -18.52 26.39 11.87
N ASN A 357 -18.56 26.20 13.19
CA ASN A 357 -19.43 26.98 14.09
C ASN A 357 -19.04 28.45 14.17
N TYR A 358 -17.78 28.80 13.88
CA TYR A 358 -17.33 30.19 13.82
C TYR A 358 -17.58 30.85 12.46
N GLY A 359 -17.97 30.08 11.43
CA GLY A 359 -18.27 30.58 10.08
C GLY A 359 -17.18 30.33 9.06
N ILE A 360 -16.12 29.61 9.43
CA ILE A 360 -15.01 29.28 8.56
C ILE A 360 -15.25 27.88 7.99
N VAL A 361 -15.22 27.76 6.67
CA VAL A 361 -15.38 26.48 5.98
C VAL A 361 -14.02 25.98 5.54
N LEU A 362 -13.68 24.77 5.95
CA LEU A 362 -12.48 24.06 5.53
C LEU A 362 -12.86 22.71 4.93
N ASP A 363 -12.00 22.22 4.05
CA ASP A 363 -12.19 20.90 3.46
C ASP A 363 -11.89 19.82 4.49
N LYS A 364 -12.82 18.87 4.60
CA LYS A 364 -12.60 17.63 5.34
C LYS A 364 -11.67 16.73 4.55
N ILE A 365 -10.95 15.88 5.27
CA ILE A 365 -10.15 14.82 4.66
C ILE A 365 -11.00 13.57 4.61
N GLU A 366 -11.19 13.05 3.40
CA GLU A 366 -11.89 11.78 3.23
C GLU A 366 -11.16 10.66 3.96
N PRO A 367 -11.89 9.72 4.58
CA PRO A 367 -11.28 8.54 5.16
C PRO A 367 -10.52 7.77 4.07
N LEU A 368 -9.42 7.14 4.45
CA LEU A 368 -8.59 6.36 3.54
C LEU A 368 -9.44 5.25 2.92
N SER A 369 -9.68 5.33 1.60
CA SER A 369 -10.45 4.33 0.85
C SER A 369 -9.73 2.98 0.79
N GLU A 370 -8.40 2.99 0.90
CA GLU A 370 -7.54 1.82 0.92
C GLU A 370 -6.46 1.99 1.98
N ALA A 371 -6.11 0.87 2.64
CA ALA A 371 -5.00 0.85 3.57
C ALA A 371 -3.68 1.23 2.86
N ILE A 372 -2.93 2.14 3.48
CA ILE A 372 -1.61 2.55 3.05
C ILE A 372 -0.64 1.39 3.25
N LYS A 373 0.06 1.03 2.17
CA LYS A 373 1.12 0.04 2.19
C LYS A 373 2.47 0.72 2.35
N ILE A 374 3.47 0.01 2.86
CA ILE A 374 4.86 0.52 2.91
C ILE A 374 5.48 0.32 1.53
N ASN A 375 5.15 1.24 0.62
CA ASN A 375 5.73 1.36 -0.71
C ASN A 375 5.70 2.84 -1.17
N ASP A 376 6.24 3.13 -2.34
CA ASP A 376 6.29 4.49 -2.88
C ASP A 376 4.91 5.13 -3.07
N GLU A 377 3.89 4.35 -3.44
CA GLU A 377 2.51 4.83 -3.55
C GLU A 377 1.95 5.26 -2.18
N GLY A 378 2.26 4.50 -1.13
CA GLY A 378 1.93 4.83 0.25
C GLY A 378 2.57 6.16 0.68
N VAL A 379 3.84 6.39 0.34
CA VAL A 379 4.52 7.68 0.60
C VAL A 379 3.77 8.84 -0.07
N ILE A 380 3.36 8.67 -1.32
CA ILE A 380 2.61 9.70 -2.06
C ILE A 380 1.25 9.97 -1.40
N LYS A 381 0.54 8.93 -0.95
CA LYS A 381 -0.73 9.05 -0.24
C LYS A 381 -0.56 9.85 1.07
N ILE A 382 0.45 9.51 1.87
CA ILE A 382 0.80 10.24 3.12
C ILE A 382 1.14 11.70 2.82
N SER A 383 2.01 11.96 1.83
CA SER A 383 2.42 13.32 1.46
C SER A 383 1.24 14.19 1.02
N LYS A 384 0.32 13.66 0.22
CA LYS A 384 -0.89 14.37 -0.19
C LYS A 384 -1.80 14.71 0.99
N LEU A 385 -1.95 13.77 1.94
CA LEU A 385 -2.74 13.99 3.14
C LEU A 385 -2.16 15.13 3.98
N LEU A 386 -0.87 15.08 4.29
CA LEU A 386 -0.21 16.13 5.08
C LEU A 386 -0.22 17.48 4.36
N SER A 387 -0.06 17.50 3.04
CA SER A 387 -0.15 18.71 2.24
C SER A 387 -1.53 19.37 2.34
N ARG A 388 -2.61 18.58 2.27
CA ARG A 388 -3.98 19.09 2.45
C ARG A 388 -4.21 19.66 3.85
N VAL A 389 -3.77 18.96 4.89
CA VAL A 389 -3.81 19.47 6.28
C VAL A 389 -3.09 20.81 6.37
N ASN A 390 -1.86 20.90 5.86
CA ASN A 390 -1.06 22.12 5.92
C ASN A 390 -1.72 23.29 5.20
N VAL A 391 -2.29 23.08 4.00
CA VAL A 391 -3.03 24.14 3.28
C VAL A 391 -4.18 24.69 4.13
N ASN A 392 -4.94 23.80 4.78
CA ASN A 392 -6.06 24.20 5.63
C ASN A 392 -5.61 24.92 6.91
N VAL A 393 -4.50 24.49 7.52
CA VAL A 393 -3.88 25.20 8.65
C VAL A 393 -3.41 26.61 8.27
N GLN A 394 -2.84 26.79 7.07
CA GLN A 394 -2.45 28.12 6.58
C GLN A 394 -3.66 29.02 6.33
N ILE A 395 -4.76 28.48 5.81
CA ILE A 395 -6.03 29.21 5.65
C ILE A 395 -6.55 29.66 7.03
N LEU A 396 -6.53 28.77 8.02
CA LEU A 396 -6.93 29.08 9.39
C LEU A 396 -6.09 30.18 10.02
N TYR A 397 -4.78 30.10 9.86
CA TYR A 397 -3.86 31.13 10.34
C TYR A 397 -4.26 32.52 9.80
N LYS A 398 -4.55 32.62 8.49
CA LYS A 398 -4.99 33.88 7.87
C LYS A 398 -6.32 34.40 8.44
N TYR A 399 -7.27 33.50 8.73
CA TYR A 399 -8.53 33.90 9.38
C TYR A 399 -8.30 34.42 10.79
N ILE A 400 -7.49 33.73 11.59
CA ILE A 400 -7.17 34.14 12.96
C ILE A 400 -6.44 35.49 12.96
N GLU A 401 -5.49 35.69 12.06
CA GLU A 401 -4.80 36.97 11.86
C GLU A 401 -5.78 38.09 11.45
N SER A 402 -6.72 37.80 10.54
CA SER A 402 -7.76 38.75 10.12
C SER A 402 -8.69 39.15 11.27
N ILE A 403 -9.11 38.18 12.10
CA ILE A 403 -9.93 38.42 13.29
C ILE A 403 -9.16 39.26 14.30
N HIS A 404 -7.91 38.89 14.59
CA HIS A 404 -7.03 39.64 15.48
C HIS A 404 -6.90 41.10 15.05
N ASN A 405 -6.54 41.34 13.79
CA ASN A 405 -6.40 42.70 13.24
C ASN A 405 -7.72 43.47 13.29
N SER A 406 -8.85 42.78 13.06
CA SER A 406 -10.18 43.39 13.13
C SER A 406 -10.54 43.79 14.57
N LEU A 407 -10.26 42.93 15.56
CA LEU A 407 -10.48 43.24 16.98
C LEU A 407 -9.55 44.34 17.49
N GLU A 408 -8.31 44.39 17.03
CA GLU A 408 -7.38 45.48 17.37
C GLU A 408 -7.90 46.84 16.89
N LEU A 409 -8.42 46.92 15.66
CA LEU A 409 -8.99 48.16 15.11
C LEU A 409 -10.36 48.50 15.71
N LEU A 410 -11.20 47.49 15.95
CA LEU A 410 -12.54 47.68 16.53
C LEU A 410 -12.46 48.09 18.00
N LEU A 411 -11.65 47.40 18.81
CA LEU A 411 -11.66 47.48 20.27
C LEU A 411 -10.37 48.09 20.86
N GLY A 412 -9.27 48.18 20.11
CA GLY A 412 -7.96 48.63 20.62
C GLY A 412 -7.21 47.58 21.43
N LYS A 413 -7.70 46.32 21.48
CA LYS A 413 -7.08 45.23 22.23
C LYS A 413 -6.01 44.54 21.37
N LYS A 414 -4.76 44.47 21.86
CA LYS A 414 -3.65 43.75 21.22
C LYS A 414 -3.50 42.35 21.78
N TYR A 415 -3.49 41.33 20.93
CA TYR A 415 -3.23 39.92 21.26
C TYR A 415 -1.84 39.41 20.78
N ASN A 416 -0.88 40.32 20.59
CA ASN A 416 0.36 40.15 19.81
C ASN A 416 1.38 39.05 20.23
N ASN A 417 1.19 38.34 21.34
CA ASN A 417 2.21 37.40 21.84
C ASN A 417 1.97 35.92 21.54
N GLU A 418 0.90 35.54 20.83
CA GLU A 418 0.50 34.12 20.86
C GLU A 418 0.14 33.50 19.50
N ILE A 419 0.05 34.22 18.38
CA ILE A 419 -0.48 33.64 17.11
C ILE A 419 0.53 32.72 16.38
N THR A 420 1.77 32.58 16.88
CA THR A 420 2.82 31.78 16.22
C THR A 420 2.58 30.27 16.25
N ASP A 421 1.90 29.73 17.27
CA ASP A 421 1.78 28.27 17.48
C ASP A 421 0.75 27.57 16.57
N ILE A 422 -0.17 28.31 15.94
CA ILE A 422 -1.19 27.71 15.05
C ILE A 422 -0.58 27.15 13.77
N ARG A 423 0.55 27.71 13.30
CA ARG A 423 1.20 27.27 12.05
C ARG A 423 1.60 25.80 12.08
N PHE A 424 1.67 25.21 13.26
CA PHE A 424 2.16 23.85 13.49
C PHE A 424 1.10 22.90 14.07
N ASN A 425 -0.03 23.40 14.58
CA ASN A 425 -1.08 22.53 15.14
C ASN A 425 -2.49 23.12 14.93
N ILE A 426 -3.36 22.37 14.24
CA ILE A 426 -4.76 22.74 14.03
C ILE A 426 -5.57 22.76 15.32
N GLU A 427 -5.28 21.89 16.30
CA GLU A 427 -5.99 21.85 17.60
C GLU A 427 -5.90 23.18 18.34
N MET A 428 -4.78 23.87 18.19
CA MET A 428 -4.57 25.17 18.81
C MET A 428 -5.55 26.22 18.27
N SER A 429 -6.03 26.09 17.02
CA SER A 429 -6.95 27.06 16.41
C SER A 429 -8.23 27.27 17.23
N ILE A 430 -8.81 26.21 17.79
CA ILE A 430 -10.01 26.29 18.64
C ILE A 430 -9.76 27.13 19.89
N LYS A 431 -8.60 26.94 20.53
CA LYS A 431 -8.19 27.73 21.69
C LYS A 431 -8.09 29.22 21.35
N TYR A 432 -7.56 29.57 20.18
CA TYR A 432 -7.50 30.96 19.72
C TYR A 432 -8.88 31.52 19.38
N PHE A 433 -9.74 30.77 18.68
CA PHE A 433 -11.10 31.23 18.40
C PHE A 433 -11.88 31.51 19.67
N ASN A 434 -11.84 30.60 20.66
CA ASN A 434 -12.50 30.80 21.95
C ASN A 434 -12.00 32.05 22.70
N ARG A 435 -10.72 32.39 22.56
CA ARG A 435 -10.13 33.57 23.19
C ARG A 435 -10.48 34.87 22.45
N LEU A 436 -10.32 34.89 21.12
CA LEU A 436 -10.57 36.08 20.31
C LEU A 436 -12.06 36.40 20.20
N LEU A 437 -12.88 35.37 19.98
CA LEU A 437 -14.33 35.46 19.80
C LEU A 437 -15.08 35.14 21.09
N ASN A 438 -14.51 35.55 22.24
CA ASN A 438 -15.17 35.38 23.52
C ASN A 438 -16.47 36.23 23.59
N LYS A 439 -17.33 35.90 24.56
CA LYS A 439 -18.64 36.55 24.71
C LYS A 439 -18.53 38.07 24.85
N GLU A 440 -17.57 38.55 25.65
CA GLU A 440 -17.34 39.98 25.88
C GLU A 440 -17.03 40.73 24.59
N ASN A 441 -16.04 40.28 23.82
CA ASN A 441 -15.62 40.91 22.57
C ASN A 441 -16.76 40.92 21.56
N LEU A 442 -17.50 39.82 21.43
CA LEU A 442 -18.66 39.73 20.53
C LEU A 442 -19.77 40.71 20.93
N GLU A 443 -20.09 40.83 22.23
CA GLU A 443 -21.09 41.76 22.73
C GLU A 443 -20.69 43.23 22.51
N THR A 444 -19.41 43.59 22.72
CA THR A 444 -18.93 44.94 22.41
C THR A 444 -19.04 45.26 20.92
N CYS A 445 -18.62 44.34 20.05
CA CYS A 445 -18.76 44.53 18.60
C CYS A 445 -20.23 44.66 18.17
N LYS A 446 -21.14 43.83 18.71
CA LYS A 446 -22.58 43.92 18.44
C LYS A 446 -23.17 45.25 18.87
N THR A 447 -22.85 45.69 20.09
CA THR A 447 -23.30 46.98 20.62
C THR A 447 -22.86 48.11 19.70
N CYS A 448 -21.59 48.13 19.29
CA CYS A 448 -21.08 49.14 18.37
C CYS A 448 -21.81 49.12 17.01
N THR A 449 -22.04 47.93 16.45
CA THR A 449 -22.77 47.76 15.20
C THR A 449 -24.21 48.27 15.29
N GLU A 450 -24.89 48.02 16.40
CA GLU A 450 -26.23 48.54 16.68
C GLU A 450 -26.27 50.06 16.81
N LEU A 451 -25.27 50.66 17.48
CA LEU A 451 -25.15 52.11 17.58
C LEU A 451 -24.96 52.76 16.20
N MET A 452 -24.11 52.19 15.35
CA MET A 452 -23.95 52.67 13.97
C MET A 452 -25.24 52.50 13.17
N LEU A 453 -25.95 51.38 13.33
CA LEU A 453 -27.24 51.18 12.67
C LEU A 453 -28.25 52.28 13.05
N LYS A 454 -28.37 52.59 14.35
CA LYS A 454 -29.24 53.67 14.84
C LYS A 454 -28.85 55.03 14.24
N PHE A 455 -27.56 55.34 14.16
CA PHE A 455 -27.08 56.57 13.53
C PHE A 455 -27.51 56.67 12.06
N LEU A 456 -27.31 55.60 11.27
CA LEU A 456 -27.67 55.59 9.86
C LEU A 456 -29.19 55.67 9.65
N GLN A 457 -29.98 55.04 10.53
CA GLN A 457 -31.44 55.16 10.53
C GLN A 457 -31.89 56.60 10.82
N LEU A 458 -31.33 57.23 11.86
CA LEU A 458 -31.60 58.63 12.20
C LEU A 458 -31.25 59.55 11.02
N SER A 459 -30.05 59.38 10.45
CA SER A 459 -29.59 60.19 9.31
C SER A 459 -30.51 60.06 8.09
N ASN A 460 -31.02 58.86 7.80
CA ASN A 460 -32.00 58.65 6.74
C ASN A 460 -33.36 59.26 7.06
N SER A 461 -33.84 59.19 8.31
CA SER A 461 -35.10 59.82 8.72
C SER A 461 -35.08 61.34 8.60
N LEU A 462 -33.90 61.94 8.75
CA LEU A 462 -33.65 63.37 8.61
C LEU A 462 -33.35 63.79 7.15
N ASN A 463 -33.48 62.88 6.17
CA ASN A 463 -33.15 63.11 4.75
C ASN A 463 -31.72 63.61 4.50
N LEU A 464 -30.76 63.20 5.34
CA LEU A 464 -29.35 63.58 5.22
C LEU A 464 -28.56 62.70 4.21
N ASN A 465 -29.26 61.96 3.35
CA ASN A 465 -28.71 61.07 2.31
C ASN A 465 -27.67 60.05 2.82
N ALA A 466 -27.98 59.31 3.89
CA ALA A 466 -27.09 58.26 4.37
C ALA A 466 -27.09 57.04 3.42
N ASN A 467 -25.96 56.33 3.36
CA ASN A 467 -25.76 55.20 2.46
C ASN A 467 -26.70 54.02 2.80
N GLN A 468 -27.79 53.87 2.04
CA GLN A 468 -28.80 52.81 2.25
C GLN A 468 -28.24 51.40 2.04
N GLU A 469 -27.25 51.24 1.18
CA GLU A 469 -26.59 49.95 0.95
C GLU A 469 -25.79 49.53 2.19
N LEU A 470 -25.06 50.47 2.80
CA LEU A 470 -24.36 50.25 4.05
C LEU A 470 -25.32 49.84 5.18
N LEU A 471 -26.47 50.51 5.29
CA LEU A 471 -27.50 50.17 6.28
C LEU A 471 -28.03 48.75 6.08
N LYS A 472 -28.32 48.33 4.85
CA LYS A 472 -28.72 46.94 4.53
C LYS A 472 -27.63 45.94 4.89
N ASN A 473 -26.36 46.27 4.61
CA ASN A 473 -25.22 45.41 4.91
C ASN A 473 -25.02 45.24 6.42
N ILE A 474 -25.18 46.31 7.21
CA ILE A 474 -25.11 46.25 8.67
C ILE A 474 -26.25 45.41 9.26
N ILE A 475 -27.48 45.50 8.74
CA ILE A 475 -28.58 44.65 9.19
C ILE A 475 -28.26 43.16 8.98
N LYS A 476 -27.73 42.81 7.81
CA LYS A 476 -27.35 41.43 7.47
C LYS A 476 -26.21 40.87 8.31
N LEU A 477 -25.37 41.71 8.94
CA LEU A 477 -24.31 41.24 9.84
C LEU A 477 -24.86 40.43 11.01
N SER A 478 -26.06 40.76 11.50
CA SER A 478 -26.63 40.09 12.68
C SER A 478 -26.85 38.58 12.49
N ASP A 479 -27.01 38.15 11.24
CA ASP A 479 -27.19 36.74 10.85
C ASP A 479 -25.85 36.00 10.63
N GLU A 480 -24.73 36.72 10.59
CA GLU A 480 -23.41 36.15 10.33
C GLU A 480 -22.84 35.41 11.54
N LYS A 481 -22.05 34.37 11.26
CA LYS A 481 -21.34 33.62 12.32
C LYS A 481 -20.21 34.46 12.95
N PRO A 482 -19.76 34.13 14.19
CA PRO A 482 -18.89 35.00 14.98
C PRO A 482 -17.62 35.52 14.29
N ALA A 483 -16.86 34.68 13.59
CA ALA A 483 -15.62 35.11 12.92
C ALA A 483 -15.91 36.07 11.77
N ILE A 484 -16.89 35.72 10.93
CA ILE A 484 -17.30 36.51 9.76
C ILE A 484 -17.91 37.84 10.22
N PHE A 485 -18.73 37.81 11.27
CA PHE A 485 -19.31 38.98 11.90
C PHE A 485 -18.24 40.00 12.29
N VAL A 486 -17.20 39.57 13.03
CA VAL A 486 -16.12 40.47 13.49
C VAL A 486 -15.35 41.07 12.31
N VAL A 487 -14.94 40.24 11.35
CA VAL A 487 -14.15 40.70 10.18
C VAL A 487 -14.94 41.69 9.32
N LYS A 488 -16.20 41.39 8.99
CA LYS A 488 -17.05 42.29 8.19
C LYS A 488 -17.47 43.55 8.97
N SER A 489 -17.68 43.45 10.28
CA SER A 489 -18.02 44.61 11.12
C SER A 489 -16.95 45.69 11.02
N LYS A 490 -15.67 45.33 11.03
CA LYS A 490 -14.57 46.30 10.84
C LYS A 490 -14.78 47.16 9.59
N GLU A 491 -14.99 46.53 8.44
CA GLU A 491 -15.14 47.24 7.16
C GLU A 491 -16.37 48.14 7.14
N PHE A 492 -17.53 47.60 7.53
CA PHE A 492 -18.79 48.37 7.49
C PHE A 492 -18.81 49.50 8.53
N LEU A 493 -18.21 49.32 9.70
CA LEU A 493 -18.14 50.38 10.71
C LEU A 493 -17.16 51.49 10.31
N GLU A 494 -16.04 51.18 9.65
CA GLU A 494 -15.18 52.20 9.05
C GLU A 494 -15.91 53.01 7.97
N GLN A 495 -16.66 52.34 7.08
CA GLN A 495 -17.52 53.02 6.09
C GLN A 495 -18.62 53.86 6.76
N GLY A 496 -19.18 53.37 7.88
CA GLY A 496 -20.16 54.08 8.69
C GLY A 496 -19.61 55.35 9.29
N LEU A 497 -18.40 55.31 9.85
CA LEU A 497 -17.72 56.49 10.37
C LEU A 497 -17.39 57.52 9.28
N LYS A 498 -17.00 57.08 8.08
CA LYS A 498 -16.82 57.98 6.91
C LYS A 498 -18.13 58.66 6.54
N THR A 499 -19.23 57.90 6.50
CA THR A 499 -20.57 58.43 6.24
C THR A 499 -20.98 59.43 7.31
N ALA A 500 -20.73 59.12 8.59
CA ALA A 500 -21.00 60.02 9.70
C ALA A 500 -20.22 61.34 9.60
N SER A 501 -18.95 61.27 9.22
CA SER A 501 -18.10 62.45 9.01
C SER A 501 -18.68 63.37 7.91
N ILE A 502 -19.13 62.81 6.79
CA ILE A 502 -19.79 63.57 5.70
C ILE A 502 -21.10 64.20 6.17
N VAL A 503 -21.94 63.45 6.88
CA VAL A 503 -23.21 63.95 7.42
C VAL A 503 -22.97 65.10 8.40
N LEU A 504 -22.01 64.96 9.30
CA LEU A 504 -21.66 66.00 10.28
C LEU A 504 -21.10 67.26 9.61
N ALA A 505 -20.24 67.10 8.60
CA ALA A 505 -19.73 68.23 7.82
C ALA A 505 -20.86 69.01 7.14
N LYS A 506 -21.84 68.29 6.56
CA LYS A 506 -23.02 68.91 5.95
C LYS A 506 -23.89 69.65 6.96
N VAL A 507 -24.22 69.01 8.09
CA VAL A 507 -25.00 69.64 9.17
C VAL A 507 -24.29 70.90 9.69
N LYS A 508 -22.96 70.84 9.83
CA LYS A 508 -22.15 71.98 10.27
C LYS A 508 -22.15 73.13 9.27
N GLU A 509 -21.98 72.84 7.98
CA GLU A 509 -21.99 73.85 6.92
C GLU A 509 -23.37 74.53 6.81
N GLU A 510 -24.45 73.75 6.78
CA GLU A 510 -25.82 74.26 6.72
C GLU A 510 -26.17 75.08 7.97
N TYR A 511 -25.75 74.64 9.15
CA TYR A 511 -25.97 75.40 10.38
C TYR A 511 -25.18 76.72 10.42
N GLU A 512 -23.91 76.75 10.02
CA GLU A 512 -23.12 77.99 9.96
C GLU A 512 -23.71 78.98 8.95
N TYR A 513 -24.24 78.50 7.81
CA TYR A 513 -24.97 79.33 6.87
C TYR A 513 -26.19 80.00 7.54
N ILE A 514 -27.02 79.21 8.22
CA ILE A 514 -28.23 79.71 8.91
C ILE A 514 -27.87 80.64 10.08
N LYS A 515 -26.80 80.36 10.82
CA LYS A 515 -26.31 81.20 11.91
C LYS A 515 -25.87 82.58 11.43
N ASN A 516 -25.38 82.71 10.19
CA ASN A 516 -25.10 84.01 9.57
C ASN A 516 -26.38 84.75 9.17
N GLU A 517 -27.44 84.03 8.76
CA GLU A 517 -28.77 84.61 8.47
C GLU A 517 -29.53 85.01 9.75
N ILE A 518 -29.34 84.27 10.86
CA ILE A 518 -30.05 84.44 12.14
C ILE A 518 -29.03 84.53 13.29
N PRO A 519 -28.50 85.72 13.61
CA PRO A 519 -27.39 85.89 14.56
C PRO A 519 -27.62 85.34 15.96
N SER A 520 -28.86 85.33 16.46
CA SER A 520 -29.21 84.80 17.79
C SER A 520 -28.87 83.30 17.95
N LEU A 521 -28.80 82.54 16.86
CA LEU A 521 -28.40 81.12 16.85
C LEU A 521 -26.92 80.90 17.19
N SER A 522 -26.08 81.95 17.11
CA SER A 522 -24.67 81.87 17.55
C SER A 522 -24.50 81.53 19.03
N ARG A 523 -25.56 81.69 19.84
CA ARG A 523 -25.57 81.43 21.28
C ARG A 523 -25.99 80.01 21.63
N TYR A 524 -26.37 79.20 20.63
CA TYR A 524 -26.71 77.80 20.82
C TYR A 524 -25.44 76.99 21.11
N LYS A 525 -25.13 76.83 22.41
CA LYS A 525 -23.87 76.26 22.91
C LYS A 525 -23.60 74.82 22.46
N GLU A 526 -24.63 74.08 22.09
CA GLU A 526 -24.48 72.68 21.68
C GLU A 526 -23.84 72.54 20.30
N PHE A 527 -23.80 73.60 19.49
CA PHE A 527 -23.09 73.59 18.21
C PHE A 527 -21.57 73.36 18.37
N ASP A 528 -20.97 73.88 19.45
CA ASP A 528 -19.54 73.66 19.72
C ASP A 528 -19.19 72.17 19.93
N LEU A 529 -20.19 71.36 20.32
CA LEU A 529 -20.04 69.92 20.47
C LEU A 529 -19.89 69.21 19.11
N ILE A 530 -20.42 69.75 18.01
CA ILE A 530 -20.24 69.18 16.65
C ILE A 530 -18.78 69.25 16.23
N ASN A 531 -18.08 70.35 16.53
CA ASN A 531 -16.66 70.50 16.19
C ASN A 531 -15.79 69.50 16.96
N LEU A 532 -16.11 69.27 18.23
CA LEU A 532 -15.44 68.25 19.04
C LEU A 532 -15.77 66.84 18.54
N LEU A 533 -17.04 66.59 18.19
CA LEU A 533 -17.52 65.32 17.66
C LEU A 533 -16.84 64.94 16.33
N GLU A 534 -16.75 65.89 15.39
CA GLU A 534 -16.09 65.71 14.09
C GLU A 534 -14.61 65.35 14.28
N LYS A 535 -13.93 66.02 15.22
CA LYS A 535 -12.53 65.72 15.57
C LYS A 535 -12.38 64.33 16.19
N GLU A 536 -13.26 63.98 17.14
CA GLU A 536 -13.26 62.69 17.84
C GLU A 536 -13.56 61.52 16.89
N ILE A 537 -14.52 61.69 15.99
CA ILE A 537 -14.88 60.67 14.99
C ILE A 537 -13.78 60.51 13.96
N ASN A 538 -13.00 61.53 13.63
CA ASN A 538 -11.91 61.43 12.65
C ASN A 538 -10.56 61.02 13.28
N ASP A 539 -10.47 60.86 14.61
CA ASP A 539 -9.25 60.45 15.29
C ASP A 539 -8.94 58.96 15.06
N SER A 540 -8.05 58.67 14.12
CA SER A 540 -7.64 57.31 13.77
C SER A 540 -6.83 56.61 14.86
N THR A 541 -6.38 57.31 15.92
CA THR A 541 -5.68 56.68 17.05
C THR A 541 -6.63 55.97 18.01
N LYS A 542 -7.93 56.30 17.94
CA LYS A 542 -8.96 55.69 18.78
C LYS A 542 -9.60 54.47 18.08
N PRO A 543 -9.95 53.42 18.85
CA PRO A 543 -10.69 52.28 18.30
C PRO A 543 -12.01 52.70 17.68
N ILE A 544 -12.43 51.98 16.63
CA ILE A 544 -13.68 52.27 15.90
C ILE A 544 -14.88 52.26 16.85
N CYS A 545 -14.98 51.29 17.76
CA CYS A 545 -16.13 51.19 18.66
C CYS A 545 -16.23 52.40 19.59
N LYS A 546 -15.10 52.89 20.09
CA LYS A 546 -15.06 54.07 20.95
C LYS A 546 -15.48 55.34 20.21
N ARG A 547 -15.09 55.49 18.94
CA ARG A 547 -15.52 56.61 18.08
C ARG A 547 -17.02 56.58 17.83
N ILE A 548 -17.59 55.37 17.66
CA ILE A 548 -19.03 55.16 17.46
C ILE A 548 -19.82 55.40 18.76
N GLU A 549 -19.31 55.00 19.91
CA GLU A 549 -19.91 55.33 21.22
C GLU A 549 -19.97 56.84 21.43
N THR A 550 -18.89 57.57 21.12
CA THR A 550 -18.88 59.04 21.16
C THR A 550 -19.93 59.62 20.21
N LEU A 551 -19.99 59.14 18.96
CA LEU A 551 -21.01 59.53 17.99
C LEU A 551 -22.43 59.31 18.54
N SER A 552 -22.69 58.15 19.16
CA SER A 552 -23.99 57.84 19.74
C SER A 552 -24.38 58.74 20.90
N SER A 553 -23.42 59.16 21.72
CA SER A 553 -23.69 60.07 22.84
C SER A 553 -24.17 61.45 22.40
N SER A 554 -23.97 61.81 21.12
CA SER A 554 -24.34 63.11 20.54
C SER A 554 -25.51 63.05 19.55
N PHE A 555 -26.25 61.93 19.48
CA PHE A 555 -27.41 61.81 18.58
C PHE A 555 -28.45 62.91 18.77
N GLN A 556 -28.74 63.26 20.04
CA GLN A 556 -29.71 64.32 20.34
C GLN A 556 -29.28 65.67 19.77
N VAL A 557 -28.01 66.03 19.92
CA VAL A 557 -27.45 67.28 19.38
C VAL A 557 -27.55 67.31 17.85
N ILE A 558 -27.25 66.19 17.17
CA ILE A 558 -27.36 66.09 15.71
C ILE A 558 -28.83 66.25 15.27
N GLN A 559 -29.76 65.64 16.00
CA GLN A 559 -31.19 65.72 15.73
C GLN A 559 -31.72 67.15 15.95
N ASP A 560 -31.34 67.81 17.04
CA ASP A 560 -31.72 69.19 17.33
C ASP A 560 -31.20 70.17 16.27
N LEU A 561 -29.94 70.04 15.86
CA LEU A 561 -29.37 70.89 14.80
C LEU A 561 -30.02 70.63 13.45
N SER A 562 -30.31 69.36 13.11
CA SER A 562 -31.02 69.02 11.88
C SER A 562 -32.45 69.57 11.89
N SER A 563 -33.12 69.58 13.04
CA SER A 563 -34.44 70.21 13.21
C SER A 563 -34.37 71.73 13.01
N ILE A 564 -33.34 72.40 13.54
CA ILE A 564 -33.10 73.83 13.31
C ILE A 564 -32.91 74.12 11.82
N ILE A 565 -32.13 73.28 11.12
CA ILE A 565 -31.89 73.43 9.68
C ILE A 565 -33.20 73.28 8.90
N ALA A 566 -34.01 72.27 9.24
CA ALA A 566 -35.27 71.99 8.55
C ALA A 566 -36.34 73.09 8.77
N HIS A 567 -36.38 73.70 9.95
CA HIS A 567 -37.37 74.71 10.35
C HIS A 567 -36.80 76.13 10.41
N LYS A 568 -35.80 76.43 9.58
CA LYS A 568 -35.08 77.71 9.66
C LYS A 568 -35.98 78.93 9.48
N SER A 569 -37.00 78.84 8.61
CA SER A 569 -37.95 79.92 8.33
C SER A 569 -38.81 80.23 9.54
N GLU A 570 -39.38 79.20 10.15
CA GLU A 570 -40.27 79.30 11.30
C GLU A 570 -39.50 79.82 12.53
N ILE A 571 -38.24 79.38 12.69
CA ILE A 571 -37.36 79.88 13.75
C ILE A 571 -37.00 81.35 13.50
N ALA A 572 -36.71 81.75 12.27
CA ALA A 572 -36.46 83.15 11.92
C ALA A 572 -37.68 84.03 12.22
N ASP A 573 -38.88 83.57 11.86
CA ASP A 573 -40.13 84.29 12.11
C ASP A 573 -40.39 84.47 13.61
N VAL A 574 -40.17 83.42 14.41
CA VAL A 574 -40.29 83.51 15.87
C VAL A 574 -39.27 84.48 16.46
N ILE A 575 -38.01 84.43 16.02
CA ILE A 575 -36.96 85.34 16.51
C ILE A 575 -37.25 86.79 16.10
N ASN A 576 -37.69 87.04 14.86
CA ASN A 576 -38.07 88.37 14.38
C ASN A 576 -39.29 88.90 15.12
N LEU A 577 -40.33 88.09 15.31
CA LEU A 577 -41.52 88.46 16.07
C LEU A 577 -41.17 88.93 17.50
N ILE A 578 -40.31 88.20 18.19
CA ILE A 578 -39.85 88.57 19.53
C ILE A 578 -38.98 89.84 19.49
N ASN A 579 -38.09 89.98 18.51
CA ASN A 579 -37.22 91.16 18.39
C ASN A 579 -37.99 92.44 18.05
N ASP A 580 -38.93 92.36 17.11
CA ASP A 580 -39.71 93.51 16.63
C ASP A 580 -40.73 94.00 17.67
N ASN A 581 -41.24 93.09 18.50
CA ASN A 581 -42.23 93.39 19.54
C ASN A 581 -41.64 93.35 20.95
N TYR A 582 -40.32 93.41 21.08
CA TYR A 582 -39.62 93.15 22.33
C TYR A 582 -40.12 94.01 23.50
N ASP A 583 -40.23 95.32 23.30
CA ASP A 583 -40.62 96.26 24.36
C ASP A 583 -42.08 96.05 24.80
N LEU A 584 -42.97 95.72 23.86
CA LEU A 584 -44.37 95.42 24.13
C LEU A 584 -44.52 94.12 24.92
N ILE A 585 -43.78 93.08 24.52
CA ILE A 585 -43.77 91.79 25.22
C ILE A 585 -43.20 91.99 26.63
N LEU A 586 -42.06 92.70 26.78
CA LEU A 586 -41.45 92.95 28.08
C LEU A 586 -42.40 93.72 29.02
N GLN A 587 -43.03 94.79 28.54
CA GLN A 587 -43.99 95.56 29.34
C GLN A 587 -45.17 94.68 29.78
N LYS A 588 -45.74 93.91 28.85
CA LYS A 588 -46.89 93.06 29.14
C LYS A 588 -46.55 91.90 30.08
N VAL A 589 -45.35 91.32 29.99
CA VAL A 589 -44.89 90.31 30.97
C VAL A 589 -44.62 90.94 32.35
N ILE A 590 -44.15 92.20 32.43
CA ILE A 590 -43.99 92.92 33.71
C ILE A 590 -45.35 93.20 34.35
N GLU A 591 -46.37 93.53 33.56
CA GLU A 591 -47.73 93.84 34.03
C GLU A 591 -48.52 92.56 34.41
N GLU A 592 -48.42 91.50 33.61
CA GLU A 592 -49.26 90.28 33.73
C GLU A 592 -48.51 89.09 34.35
N GLY A 593 -47.19 89.19 34.55
CA GLY A 593 -46.32 88.15 35.12
C GLY A 593 -45.83 87.10 34.11
N CYS A 594 -46.72 86.58 33.27
CA CYS A 594 -46.41 85.62 32.20
C CYS A 594 -47.39 85.77 31.02
N ILE A 595 -46.91 85.62 29.78
CA ILE A 595 -47.74 85.60 28.56
C ILE A 595 -47.65 84.23 27.91
N LYS A 596 -48.78 83.63 27.51
CA LYS A 596 -48.76 82.34 26.81
C LYS A 596 -48.16 82.46 25.40
N LEU A 597 -47.36 81.48 25.00
CA LEU A 597 -46.78 81.39 23.66
C LEU A 597 -47.84 81.38 22.55
N SER A 598 -48.99 80.74 22.80
CA SER A 598 -50.13 80.72 21.89
C SER A 598 -50.76 82.09 21.66
N GLU A 599 -50.71 83.00 22.63
CA GLU A 599 -51.20 84.39 22.49
C GLU A 599 -50.30 85.22 21.56
N LEU A 600 -49.05 84.80 21.40
CA LEU A 600 -48.09 85.37 20.45
C LEU A 600 -48.10 84.63 19.11
N GLY A 601 -48.96 83.62 18.92
CA GLY A 601 -48.98 82.78 17.72
C GLY A 601 -47.77 81.83 17.60
N ILE A 602 -47.03 81.61 18.69
CA ILE A 602 -45.84 80.76 18.70
C ILE A 602 -46.23 79.34 19.16
N ALA A 603 -45.91 78.33 18.35
CA ALA A 603 -46.08 76.94 18.76
C ALA A 603 -45.06 76.55 19.85
N LEU A 604 -45.48 75.67 20.77
CA LEU A 604 -44.67 75.24 21.92
C LEU A 604 -43.27 74.76 21.53
N ASP A 605 -43.16 74.04 20.42
CA ASP A 605 -41.91 73.44 19.93
C ASP A 605 -40.83 74.49 19.59
N TYR A 606 -41.23 75.73 19.29
CA TYR A 606 -40.32 76.84 18.99
C TYR A 606 -40.02 77.74 20.19
N GLY A 607 -40.71 77.54 21.32
CA GLY A 607 -40.52 78.38 22.53
C GLY A 607 -39.06 78.41 23.02
N LYS A 608 -38.32 77.30 22.86
CA LYS A 608 -36.91 77.20 23.25
C LYS A 608 -35.98 78.21 22.54
N PHE A 609 -36.34 78.72 21.37
CA PHE A 609 -35.54 79.70 20.63
C PHE A 609 -35.68 81.13 21.16
N ILE A 610 -36.73 81.40 21.93
CA ILE A 610 -36.96 82.70 22.58
C ILE A 610 -35.88 82.99 23.63
N ASP A 611 -35.40 81.94 24.32
CA ASP A 611 -34.31 82.04 25.29
C ASP A 611 -32.97 82.49 24.67
N LEU A 612 -32.79 82.29 23.35
CA LEU A 612 -31.60 82.77 22.62
C LEU A 612 -31.66 84.29 22.42
N VAL A 613 -32.84 84.81 22.08
CA VAL A 613 -33.09 86.27 21.96
C VAL A 613 -32.97 86.96 23.31
N ARG A 614 -33.46 86.32 24.39
CA ARG A 614 -33.26 86.78 25.77
C ARG A 614 -31.78 87.00 26.09
N GLN A 615 -30.95 86.01 25.80
CA GLN A 615 -29.51 86.11 26.05
C GLN A 615 -28.91 87.27 25.26
N GLU A 616 -29.42 87.56 24.07
CA GLU A 616 -28.98 88.68 23.22
C GLU A 616 -29.29 90.06 23.78
N LYS A 617 -30.49 90.24 24.30
CA LYS A 617 -30.91 91.51 24.90
C LYS A 617 -30.52 91.65 26.38
N GLY A 618 -29.97 90.60 27.00
CA GLY A 618 -29.49 90.60 28.39
C GLY A 618 -30.60 90.70 29.43
N THR A 619 -31.69 89.96 29.27
CA THR A 619 -32.92 90.14 30.07
C THR A 619 -33.37 88.90 30.83
N ASN A 620 -34.31 89.06 31.78
CA ASN A 620 -34.78 87.97 32.64
C ASN A 620 -36.02 87.22 32.13
N LEU A 621 -36.47 87.47 30.90
CA LEU A 621 -37.62 86.79 30.30
C LEU A 621 -37.30 85.30 30.04
N ARG A 622 -37.95 84.33 30.68
CA ARG A 622 -37.76 82.89 30.43
C ARG A 622 -39.03 82.24 29.93
N VAL A 623 -38.88 81.22 29.09
CA VAL A 623 -39.99 80.32 28.80
C VAL A 623 -40.13 79.32 29.96
N VAL A 624 -41.31 79.28 30.56
CA VAL A 624 -41.70 78.31 31.59
C VAL A 624 -42.97 77.62 31.12
N ASN A 625 -42.89 76.31 30.89
CA ASN A 625 -43.94 75.50 30.27
C ASN A 625 -44.37 76.07 28.90
N ASP A 626 -45.52 76.73 28.84
CA ASP A 626 -46.17 77.27 27.64
C ASP A 626 -46.17 78.80 27.59
N SER A 627 -45.41 79.47 28.46
CA SER A 627 -45.51 80.92 28.67
C SER A 627 -44.15 81.61 28.81
N ILE A 628 -44.02 82.84 28.32
CA ILE A 628 -42.89 83.74 28.55
C ILE A 628 -43.14 84.49 29.86
N CYS A 629 -42.28 84.31 30.85
CA CYS A 629 -42.39 84.88 32.19
C CYS A 629 -41.19 85.75 32.52
N TYR A 630 -41.37 86.78 33.35
CA TYR A 630 -40.26 87.56 33.88
C TYR A 630 -39.74 86.88 35.15
N MET A 631 -38.49 86.40 35.13
CA MET A 631 -37.84 85.91 36.34
C MET A 631 -37.21 87.08 37.11
N ARG A 632 -37.47 87.17 38.41
CA ARG A 632 -36.77 88.14 39.25
C ARG A 632 -35.36 87.67 39.58
#